data_AF-A0A963D4X4-F1
#
_entry.id   AF-A0A963D4X4-F1
#
_cell.length_a   1.000
_cell.length_b   1.000
_cell.length_c   1.000
_cell.angle_alpha   90.00
_cell.angle_beta   90.00
_cell.angle_gamma   90.00
#
_symmetry.space_group_name_H-M   'P 1'
#
loop_
_entity.id
_entity.type
_entity.pdbx_description
1 polymer ?
#
loop_
_entity_poly.entity_id
_entity_poly.type
_entity_poly.pdbx_seq_one_letter_code
_entity_poly.pdbx_strand_id
1 'polypeptide(L)'
;MASVLELAKLSAAVYNDAQACEGWLRFGLPYKEEGSGFRSAIYHKASVGEYALVIAGTDPTEADDLHSDAQLALGRMPNQYRVARTAYGLAAQFVDPDATYLTGHSLGGGLASMLGKEHGDPVVTFNAPGMARAFGDLQRKEGGLAATADERRKVLHVCAYFDVVSRGTGAHMGAAGSVQRIRVLGAKDGLVAAGVGVLAGALAGPVAAGIGVGATVALRAHGIDRLVSALTGHAEYCRDLEWV
;
A
#
# COMPACT_ATOMS: atom_id res chain seq x y z
N MET A 1 -6.14 3.13 -19.90
CA MET A 1 -5.09 2.90 -18.90
C MET A 1 -5.73 2.50 -17.57
N ALA A 2 -4.95 2.18 -16.54
CA ALA A 2 -5.43 1.90 -15.20
C ALA A 2 -5.81 3.21 -14.49
N SER A 3 -6.85 3.22 -13.66
CA SER A 3 -7.11 4.35 -12.74
C SER A 3 -6.60 4.06 -11.33
N VAL A 4 -6.43 5.10 -10.50
CA VAL A 4 -6.09 4.93 -9.07
C VAL A 4 -7.15 4.10 -8.36
N LEU A 5 -8.44 4.34 -8.65
CA LEU A 5 -9.55 3.59 -8.06
C LEU A 5 -9.50 2.11 -8.44
N GLU A 6 -9.18 1.79 -9.70
CA GLU A 6 -9.03 0.39 -10.13
C GLU A 6 -7.91 -0.32 -9.38
N LEU A 7 -6.72 0.30 -9.28
CA LEU A 7 -5.60 -0.28 -8.53
C LEU A 7 -5.93 -0.44 -7.03
N ALA A 8 -6.74 0.45 -6.45
CA ALA A 8 -7.22 0.33 -5.07
C ALA A 8 -8.15 -0.88 -4.90
N LYS A 9 -9.09 -1.06 -5.84
CA LYS A 9 -10.01 -2.21 -5.83
C LYS A 9 -9.26 -3.53 -6.06
N LEU A 10 -8.24 -3.56 -6.92
CA LEU A 10 -7.35 -4.71 -7.06
C LEU A 10 -6.60 -5.03 -5.76
N SER A 11 -6.11 -4.00 -5.07
CA SER A 11 -5.44 -4.14 -3.77
C SER A 11 -6.37 -4.66 -2.66
N ALA A 12 -7.70 -4.50 -2.79
CA ALA A 12 -8.67 -5.20 -1.95
C ALA A 12 -8.92 -6.64 -2.43
N ALA A 13 -9.03 -6.83 -3.74
CA ALA A 13 -9.37 -8.10 -4.38
C ALA A 13 -8.32 -9.21 -4.13
N VAL A 14 -7.04 -8.85 -4.00
CA VAL A 14 -5.94 -9.80 -3.75
C VAL A 14 -6.11 -10.57 -2.43
N TYR A 15 -6.73 -9.99 -1.41
CA TYR A 15 -6.95 -10.68 -0.12
C TYR A 15 -7.86 -11.90 -0.25
N ASN A 16 -8.80 -11.87 -1.20
CA ASN A 16 -9.83 -12.89 -1.37
C ASN A 16 -9.60 -13.80 -2.58
N ASP A 17 -8.42 -13.74 -3.22
CA ASP A 17 -8.15 -14.43 -4.49
C ASP A 17 -9.27 -14.20 -5.52
N ALA A 18 -9.70 -12.96 -5.72
CA ALA A 18 -10.70 -12.67 -6.74
C ALA A 18 -10.17 -13.06 -8.13
N GLN A 19 -11.04 -13.67 -8.95
CA GLN A 19 -10.69 -14.00 -10.34
C GLN A 19 -10.84 -12.79 -11.28
N ALA A 20 -11.68 -11.81 -10.91
CA ALA A 20 -11.94 -10.62 -11.70
C ALA A 20 -12.26 -9.43 -10.79
N CYS A 21 -11.95 -8.22 -11.26
CA CYS A 21 -12.24 -6.96 -10.57
C CYS A 21 -12.25 -5.81 -11.58
N GLU A 22 -13.35 -5.07 -11.73
CA GLU A 22 -13.42 -3.85 -12.58
C GLU A 22 -12.89 -4.03 -14.02
N GLY A 23 -13.23 -5.14 -14.68
CA GLY A 23 -12.76 -5.42 -16.03
C GLY A 23 -11.31 -5.92 -16.13
N TRP A 24 -10.63 -6.06 -14.99
CA TRP A 24 -9.37 -6.79 -14.89
C TRP A 24 -9.64 -8.26 -14.58
N LEU A 25 -8.90 -9.15 -15.25
CA LEU A 25 -8.94 -10.59 -15.00
C LEU A 25 -7.62 -11.04 -14.37
N ARG A 26 -7.69 -11.91 -13.36
CA ARG A 26 -6.48 -12.49 -12.78
C ARG A 26 -5.78 -13.35 -13.83
N PHE A 27 -4.51 -13.04 -14.04
CA PHE A 27 -3.62 -13.76 -14.94
C PHE A 27 -2.89 -14.86 -14.16
N GLY A 28 -3.27 -16.11 -14.40
CA GLY A 28 -2.70 -17.27 -13.71
C GLY A 28 -3.22 -17.50 -12.29
N LEU A 29 -2.46 -18.29 -11.54
CA LEU A 29 -2.73 -18.58 -10.13
C LEU A 29 -2.09 -17.50 -9.24
N PRO A 30 -2.71 -17.15 -8.10
CA PRO A 30 -2.07 -16.29 -7.11
C PRO A 30 -0.79 -16.95 -6.60
N TYR A 31 0.26 -16.16 -6.38
CA TYR A 31 1.49 -16.63 -5.76
C TYR A 31 1.37 -16.51 -4.24
N LYS A 32 1.65 -17.61 -3.54
CA LYS A 32 1.64 -17.68 -2.08
C LYS A 32 2.86 -18.47 -1.64
N GLU A 33 3.52 -18.00 -0.59
CA GLU A 33 4.65 -18.70 0.02
C GLU A 33 4.21 -19.21 1.39
N GLU A 34 4.12 -20.53 1.53
CA GLU A 34 3.65 -21.17 2.76
C GLU A 34 4.48 -20.74 3.98
N GLY A 35 3.81 -20.52 5.11
CA GLY A 35 4.45 -20.11 6.37
C GLY A 35 4.96 -18.65 6.40
N SER A 36 4.94 -17.91 5.29
CA SER A 36 5.39 -16.50 5.26
C SER A 36 4.26 -15.47 5.41
N GLY A 37 3.02 -15.88 5.14
CA GLY A 37 1.86 -14.98 5.02
C GLY A 37 1.85 -14.13 3.73
N PHE A 38 2.84 -14.31 2.84
CA PHE A 38 2.92 -13.57 1.58
C PHE A 38 1.89 -14.05 0.57
N ARG A 39 1.26 -13.09 -0.11
CA ARG A 39 0.34 -13.32 -1.22
C ARG A 39 0.46 -12.24 -2.27
N SER A 40 0.47 -12.63 -3.54
CA SER A 40 0.33 -11.71 -4.66
C SER A 40 -0.49 -12.31 -5.80
N ALA A 41 -0.97 -11.45 -6.70
CA ALA A 41 -1.64 -11.86 -7.93
C ALA A 41 -1.31 -10.87 -9.05
N ILE A 42 -1.28 -11.38 -10.27
CA ILE A 42 -1.20 -10.56 -11.49
C ILE A 42 -2.61 -10.40 -12.02
N TYR A 43 -3.00 -9.18 -12.34
CA TYR A 43 -4.24 -8.89 -13.05
C TYR A 43 -3.92 -8.28 -14.41
N HIS A 44 -4.74 -8.58 -15.42
CA HIS A 44 -4.58 -8.12 -16.79
C HIS A 44 -5.86 -7.44 -17.28
N LYS A 45 -5.71 -6.25 -17.87
CA LYS A 45 -6.78 -5.49 -18.53
C LYS A 45 -6.63 -5.58 -20.04
N ALA A 46 -7.23 -6.62 -20.62
CA ALA A 46 -7.06 -6.97 -22.02
C ALA A 46 -7.43 -5.84 -23.01
N SER A 47 -8.35 -4.95 -22.64
CA SER A 47 -8.78 -3.83 -23.51
C SER A 47 -7.66 -2.82 -23.80
N VAL A 48 -6.63 -2.76 -22.95
CA VAL A 48 -5.52 -1.80 -23.05
C VAL A 48 -4.14 -2.46 -22.94
N GLY A 49 -4.08 -3.78 -22.72
CA GLY A 49 -2.83 -4.54 -22.67
C GLY A 49 -1.98 -4.27 -21.42
N GLU A 50 -2.60 -3.80 -20.33
CA GLU A 50 -1.90 -3.45 -19.09
C GLU A 50 -2.01 -4.54 -18.04
N TYR A 51 -0.97 -4.66 -17.21
CA TYR A 51 -0.86 -5.61 -16.11
C TYR A 51 -0.72 -4.88 -14.77
N ALA A 52 -1.14 -5.54 -13.69
CA ALA A 52 -0.90 -5.08 -12.34
C ALA A 52 -0.40 -6.25 -11.48
N LEU A 53 0.82 -6.16 -10.95
CA LEU A 53 1.28 -7.04 -9.89
C LEU A 53 0.82 -6.45 -8.55
N VAL A 54 -0.14 -7.16 -7.94
CA VAL A 54 -0.80 -6.74 -6.71
C VAL A 54 -0.26 -7.58 -5.55
N ILE A 55 0.28 -6.93 -4.52
CA ILE A 55 0.81 -7.58 -3.33
C ILE A 55 -0.13 -7.32 -2.16
N ALA A 56 -0.60 -8.39 -1.51
CA ALA A 56 -1.41 -8.28 -0.31
C ALA A 56 -0.56 -7.83 0.88
N GLY A 57 -1.15 -7.02 1.76
CA GLY A 57 -0.60 -6.81 3.10
C GLY A 57 -0.95 -7.96 4.04
N THR A 58 -0.67 -7.77 5.32
CA THR A 58 -1.16 -8.67 6.39
C THR A 58 -2.68 -8.60 6.49
N ASP A 59 -3.32 -9.72 6.85
CA ASP A 59 -4.77 -9.80 7.02
C ASP A 59 -5.23 -8.84 8.13
N PRO A 60 -6.19 -7.93 7.87
CA PRO A 60 -6.70 -7.01 8.88
C PRO A 60 -7.34 -7.67 10.11
N THR A 61 -7.73 -8.96 10.06
CA THR A 61 -8.21 -9.68 11.25
C THR A 61 -7.11 -10.01 12.26
N GLU A 62 -5.83 -9.87 11.89
CA GLU A 62 -4.68 -10.10 12.77
C GLU A 62 -4.08 -8.79 13.35
N ALA A 63 -4.66 -7.63 13.04
CA ALA A 63 -4.08 -6.31 13.31
C ALA A 63 -4.77 -5.57 14.47
N ASP A 64 -4.82 -6.17 15.67
CA ASP A 64 -5.42 -5.55 16.86
C ASP A 64 -4.67 -4.26 17.31
N ASP A 65 -3.35 -4.15 17.04
CA ASP A 65 -2.56 -2.92 17.18
C ASP A 65 -1.76 -2.64 15.90
N LEU A 66 -2.47 -2.12 14.90
CA LEU A 66 -1.96 -1.88 13.57
C LEU A 66 -0.64 -1.06 13.51
N HIS A 67 -0.38 -0.13 14.43
CA HIS A 67 0.88 0.63 14.39
C HIS A 67 2.06 -0.23 14.89
N SER A 68 1.90 -0.90 16.04
CA SER A 68 2.91 -1.80 16.58
C SER A 68 3.11 -3.01 15.65
N ASP A 69 2.02 -3.56 15.11
CA ASP A 69 2.03 -4.67 14.17
C ASP A 69 2.71 -4.26 12.85
N ALA A 70 2.49 -3.03 12.38
CA ALA A 70 3.22 -2.51 11.23
C ALA A 70 4.72 -2.39 11.53
N GLN A 71 5.13 -1.89 12.70
CA GLN A 71 6.55 -1.84 13.07
C GLN A 71 7.17 -3.24 13.19
N LEU A 72 6.45 -4.19 13.77
CA LEU A 72 6.86 -5.60 13.86
C LEU A 72 6.95 -6.24 12.48
N ALA A 73 5.97 -5.99 11.61
CA ALA A 73 5.97 -6.45 10.22
C ALA A 73 7.12 -5.84 9.43
N LEU A 74 7.47 -4.57 9.66
CA LEU A 74 8.67 -3.94 9.10
C LEU A 74 9.96 -4.61 9.60
N GLY A 75 9.97 -5.15 10.83
CA GLY A 75 11.06 -6.00 11.32
C GLY A 75 11.16 -7.36 10.62
N ARG A 76 10.02 -7.96 10.22
CA ARG A 76 9.93 -9.22 9.46
C ARG A 76 10.06 -9.04 7.93
N MET A 77 10.02 -7.79 7.46
CA MET A 77 10.07 -7.38 6.06
C MET A 77 11.26 -7.95 5.26
N PRO A 78 12.50 -8.05 5.79
CA PRO A 78 13.59 -8.61 4.99
C PRO A 78 13.29 -10.01 4.43
N ASN A 79 12.47 -10.79 5.15
CA ASN A 79 12.02 -12.09 4.68
C ASN A 79 10.95 -11.96 3.58
N GLN A 80 9.92 -11.13 3.80
CA GLN A 80 8.83 -10.96 2.82
C GLN A 80 9.26 -10.21 1.57
N TYR A 81 10.24 -9.30 1.65
CA TYR A 81 10.77 -8.61 0.48
C TYR A 81 11.51 -9.56 -0.45
N ARG A 82 12.27 -10.51 0.10
CA ARG A 82 12.89 -11.57 -0.71
C ARG A 82 11.84 -12.38 -1.47
N VAL A 83 10.75 -12.76 -0.80
CA VAL A 83 9.62 -13.45 -1.44
C VAL A 83 8.94 -12.57 -2.49
N ALA A 84 8.78 -11.28 -2.21
CA ALA A 84 8.23 -10.31 -3.17
C ALA A 84 9.10 -10.19 -4.43
N ARG A 85 10.43 -10.18 -4.30
CA ARG A 85 11.36 -10.20 -5.44
C ARG A 85 11.26 -11.49 -6.25
N THR A 86 11.08 -12.64 -5.60
CA THR A 86 10.81 -13.91 -6.30
C THR A 86 9.50 -13.84 -7.08
N ALA A 87 8.42 -13.35 -6.46
CA ALA A 87 7.13 -13.18 -7.13
C ALA A 87 7.23 -12.21 -8.32
N TYR A 88 7.96 -11.10 -8.17
CA TYR A 88 8.25 -10.15 -9.24
C TYR A 88 9.04 -10.80 -10.39
N GLY A 89 10.13 -11.51 -10.09
CA GLY A 89 10.95 -12.17 -11.10
C GLY A 89 10.21 -13.28 -11.85
N LEU A 90 9.24 -13.95 -11.22
CA LEU A 90 8.32 -14.86 -11.89
C LEU A 90 7.34 -14.10 -12.78
N ALA A 91 6.73 -13.02 -12.28
CA ALA A 91 5.80 -12.19 -13.05
C ALA A 91 6.46 -11.63 -14.32
N ALA A 92 7.67 -11.09 -14.20
CA ALA A 92 8.42 -10.48 -15.30
C ALA A 92 8.79 -11.45 -16.43
N GLN A 93 8.64 -12.76 -16.24
CA GLN A 93 8.78 -13.76 -17.32
C GLN A 93 7.56 -13.82 -18.24
N PHE A 94 6.41 -13.31 -17.78
CA PHE A 94 5.13 -13.43 -18.47
C PHE A 94 4.48 -12.10 -18.82
N VAL A 95 4.89 -11.01 -18.17
CA VAL A 95 4.33 -9.67 -18.39
C VAL A 95 5.42 -8.70 -18.83
N ASP A 96 5.04 -7.75 -19.67
CA ASP A 96 5.90 -6.63 -20.05
C ASP A 96 6.04 -5.66 -18.87
N PRO A 97 7.24 -5.43 -18.32
CA PRO A 97 7.46 -4.48 -17.23
C PRO A 97 6.99 -3.06 -17.58
N ASP A 98 7.13 -2.63 -18.84
CA ASP A 98 6.72 -1.28 -19.28
C ASP A 98 5.20 -1.09 -19.28
N ALA A 99 4.44 -2.20 -19.28
CA ALA A 99 2.98 -2.24 -19.19
C ALA A 99 2.48 -2.70 -17.81
N THR A 100 3.34 -2.80 -16.80
CA THR A 100 3.00 -3.37 -15.50
C THR A 100 3.01 -2.31 -14.40
N TYR A 101 1.92 -2.21 -13.65
CA TYR A 101 1.85 -1.45 -12.40
C TYR A 101 2.18 -2.33 -11.21
N LEU A 102 2.96 -1.81 -10.27
CA LEU A 102 3.11 -2.41 -8.94
C LEU A 102 2.14 -1.74 -7.97
N THR A 103 1.37 -2.55 -7.26
CA THR A 103 0.39 -2.02 -6.32
C THR A 103 0.16 -2.92 -5.12
N GLY A 104 -0.44 -2.36 -4.08
CA GLY A 104 -0.73 -3.06 -2.85
C GLY A 104 -1.22 -2.12 -1.75
N HIS A 105 -1.83 -2.74 -0.74
CA HIS A 105 -2.34 -2.09 0.45
C HIS A 105 -1.45 -2.41 1.67
N SER A 106 -1.34 -1.48 2.62
CA SER A 106 -0.61 -1.69 3.87
C SER A 106 0.83 -2.18 3.62
N LEU A 107 1.26 -3.25 4.29
CA LEU A 107 2.56 -3.90 4.07
C LEU A 107 2.80 -4.25 2.60
N GLY A 108 1.79 -4.76 1.88
CA GLY A 108 1.91 -5.12 0.47
C GLY A 108 2.21 -3.92 -0.42
N GLY A 109 1.64 -2.75 -0.10
CA GLY A 109 2.00 -1.50 -0.74
C GLY A 109 3.44 -1.06 -0.44
N GLY A 110 3.92 -1.29 0.79
CA GLY A 110 5.31 -1.07 1.14
C GLY A 110 6.29 -1.93 0.32
N LEU A 111 5.98 -3.22 0.17
CA LEU A 111 6.77 -4.15 -0.66
C LEU A 111 6.74 -3.75 -2.14
N ALA A 112 5.58 -3.37 -2.67
CA ALA A 112 5.43 -2.87 -4.04
C ALA A 112 6.27 -1.60 -4.29
N SER A 113 6.32 -0.68 -3.30
CA SER A 113 7.13 0.53 -3.38
C SER A 113 8.63 0.24 -3.43
N MET A 114 9.10 -0.74 -2.65
CA MET A 114 10.49 -1.20 -2.68
C MET A 114 10.86 -1.85 -4.02
N LEU A 115 9.98 -2.72 -4.55
CA LEU A 115 10.18 -3.31 -5.87
C LEU A 115 10.27 -2.26 -6.97
N GLY A 116 9.36 -1.28 -6.98
CA GLY A 116 9.43 -0.19 -7.96
C GLY A 116 10.61 0.76 -7.73
N LYS A 117 11.18 0.81 -6.52
CA LYS A 117 12.46 1.48 -6.26
C LYS A 117 13.62 0.69 -6.87
N GLU A 118 13.62 -0.63 -6.76
CA GLU A 118 14.64 -1.52 -7.32
C GLU A 118 14.62 -1.58 -8.85
N HIS A 119 13.44 -1.71 -9.45
CA HIS A 119 13.25 -2.00 -10.88
C HIS A 119 12.85 -0.78 -11.72
N GLY A 120 12.33 0.30 -11.10
CA GLY A 120 11.90 1.51 -11.80
C GLY A 120 10.45 1.48 -12.30
N ASP A 121 9.70 0.43 -12.01
CA ASP A 121 8.31 0.27 -12.47
C ASP A 121 7.37 1.33 -11.88
N PRO A 122 6.25 1.64 -12.58
CA PRO A 122 5.17 2.46 -12.03
C PRO A 122 4.57 1.86 -10.75
N VAL A 123 4.41 2.68 -9.71
CA VAL A 123 3.90 2.25 -8.41
C VAL A 123 2.70 3.09 -7.98
N VAL A 124 1.60 2.44 -7.58
CA VAL A 124 0.52 3.09 -6.83
C VAL A 124 0.21 2.27 -5.59
N THR A 125 0.23 2.88 -4.41
CA THR A 125 0.02 2.15 -3.14
C THR A 125 -1.02 2.81 -2.27
N PHE A 126 -1.59 2.00 -1.37
CA PHE A 126 -2.75 2.39 -0.57
C PHE A 126 -2.47 2.17 0.91
N ASN A 127 -2.48 3.25 1.70
CA ASN A 127 -2.16 3.22 3.13
C ASN A 127 -0.85 2.49 3.46
N ALA A 128 0.12 2.55 2.53
CA ALA A 128 1.39 1.88 2.69
C ALA A 128 2.26 2.57 3.75
N PRO A 129 3.09 1.82 4.50
CA PRO A 129 4.12 2.41 5.36
C PRO A 129 5.18 3.14 4.51
N GLY A 130 5.80 4.15 5.10
CA GLY A 130 7.03 4.74 4.57
C GLY A 130 8.20 3.75 4.63
N MET A 131 8.75 3.39 3.47
CA MET A 131 9.77 2.32 3.34
C MET A 131 11.19 2.81 3.06
N ALA A 132 11.45 4.12 3.00
CA ALA A 132 12.74 4.66 2.57
C ALA A 132 13.92 4.19 3.45
N ARG A 133 13.72 4.18 4.77
CA ARG A 133 14.76 3.69 5.72
C ARG A 133 15.01 2.19 5.55
N ALA A 134 13.93 1.41 5.50
CA ALA A 134 13.99 -0.04 5.36
C ALA A 134 14.73 -0.46 4.07
N PHE A 135 14.42 0.21 2.94
CA PHE A 135 15.11 -0.02 1.67
C PHE A 135 16.59 0.39 1.73
N GLY A 136 16.90 1.56 2.30
CA GLY A 136 18.30 1.99 2.47
C GLY A 136 19.11 1.04 3.36
N ASP A 137 18.50 0.46 4.39
CA ASP A 137 19.13 -0.55 5.26
C ASP A 137 19.38 -1.85 4.50
N LEU A 138 18.43 -2.26 3.65
CA LEU A 138 18.57 -3.42 2.80
C LEU A 138 19.72 -3.24 1.79
N GLN A 139 19.79 -2.08 1.10
CA GLN A 139 20.88 -1.78 0.17
C GLN A 139 22.27 -1.83 0.82
N ARG A 140 22.38 -1.45 2.10
CA ARG A 140 23.66 -1.54 2.83
C ARG A 140 24.03 -2.99 3.18
N LYS A 141 23.04 -3.86 3.40
CA LYS A 141 23.24 -5.28 3.73
C LYS A 141 23.45 -6.15 2.49
N GLU A 142 22.68 -5.87 1.43
CA GLU A 142 22.73 -6.55 0.14
C GLU A 142 23.53 -5.69 -0.85
N GLY A 143 24.84 -5.89 -0.90
CA GLY A 143 25.70 -5.17 -1.83
C GLY A 143 25.24 -5.36 -3.28
N GLY A 144 25.10 -4.26 -4.02
CA GLY A 144 24.71 -4.27 -5.44
C GLY A 144 23.19 -4.24 -5.70
N LEU A 145 22.35 -4.04 -4.68
CA LEU A 145 20.91 -3.84 -4.91
C LEU A 145 20.66 -2.55 -5.70
N ALA A 146 20.13 -2.69 -6.91
CA ALA A 146 19.81 -1.59 -7.80
C ALA A 146 18.79 -0.64 -7.17
N ALA A 147 18.84 0.64 -7.55
CA ALA A 147 17.84 1.62 -7.17
C ALA A 147 17.70 2.72 -8.20
N THR A 148 16.46 2.96 -8.60
CA THR A 148 16.07 4.03 -9.50
C THR A 148 15.90 5.35 -8.73
N ALA A 149 16.42 6.45 -9.28
CA ALA A 149 16.34 7.78 -8.67
C ALA A 149 14.89 8.26 -8.56
N ASP A 150 14.47 8.76 -7.40
CA ASP A 150 13.06 9.07 -7.11
C ASP A 150 12.42 10.09 -8.04
N GLU A 151 13.20 11.06 -8.51
CA GLU A 151 12.76 12.11 -9.43
C GLU A 151 12.33 11.58 -10.81
N ARG A 152 12.71 10.35 -11.15
CA ARG A 152 12.40 9.72 -12.43
C ARG A 152 11.32 8.64 -12.32
N ARG A 153 10.79 8.39 -11.11
CA ARG A 153 9.84 7.30 -10.87
C ARG A 153 8.40 7.79 -10.92
N LYS A 154 7.54 7.01 -11.56
CA LYS A 154 6.09 7.18 -11.56
C LYS A 154 5.51 6.55 -10.30
N VAL A 155 5.49 7.29 -9.20
CA VAL A 155 5.11 6.75 -7.88
C VAL A 155 4.05 7.61 -7.22
N LEU A 156 2.97 6.95 -6.78
CA LEU A 156 1.90 7.54 -6.01
C LEU A 156 1.60 6.71 -4.76
N HIS A 157 1.63 7.36 -3.61
CA HIS A 157 1.19 6.84 -2.33
C HIS A 157 -0.11 7.54 -1.95
N VAL A 158 -1.22 6.81 -1.98
CA VAL A 158 -2.52 7.29 -1.54
C VAL A 158 -2.72 6.85 -0.10
N CYS A 159 -2.80 7.82 0.82
CA CYS A 159 -2.92 7.54 2.25
C CYS A 159 -4.16 8.20 2.85
N ALA A 160 -4.88 7.49 3.69
CA ALA A 160 -5.92 8.05 4.52
C ALA A 160 -5.32 9.06 5.52
N TYR A 161 -5.98 10.20 5.71
CA TYR A 161 -5.45 11.31 6.50
C TYR A 161 -5.09 10.93 7.96
N PHE A 162 -5.88 10.01 8.53
CA PHE A 162 -5.75 9.51 9.91
C PHE A 162 -5.14 8.11 10.00
N ASP A 163 -4.57 7.59 8.92
CA ASP A 163 -3.88 6.30 8.96
C ASP A 163 -2.54 6.42 9.71
N VAL A 164 -2.41 5.65 10.80
CA VAL A 164 -1.23 5.63 11.67
C VAL A 164 -0.07 4.84 11.08
N VAL A 165 -0.32 3.94 10.14
CA VAL A 165 0.74 3.16 9.47
C VAL A 165 1.53 4.07 8.55
N SER A 166 0.87 4.70 7.58
CA SER A 166 1.55 5.61 6.64
C SER A 166 2.20 6.81 7.31
N ARG A 167 1.70 7.27 8.46
CA ARG A 167 2.30 8.40 9.20
C ARG A 167 3.41 7.99 10.16
N GLY A 168 3.32 6.79 10.71
CA GLY A 168 4.13 6.37 11.85
C GLY A 168 5.42 5.64 11.50
N THR A 169 5.59 5.19 10.25
CA THR A 169 6.72 4.32 9.89
C THR A 169 7.86 5.02 9.13
N GLY A 170 7.77 6.35 8.97
CA GLY A 170 8.82 7.17 8.35
C GLY A 170 8.47 7.65 6.94
N ALA A 171 9.50 7.93 6.14
CA ALA A 171 9.34 8.55 4.83
C ALA A 171 8.98 7.52 3.74
N HIS A 172 8.04 7.90 2.88
CA HIS A 172 7.75 7.21 1.61
C HIS A 172 8.83 7.48 0.57
N MET A 173 8.98 6.57 -0.39
CA MET A 173 9.94 6.72 -1.49
C MET A 173 9.24 7.30 -2.71
N GLY A 174 9.79 8.35 -3.30
CA GLY A 174 9.24 8.98 -4.50
C GLY A 174 9.59 10.46 -4.55
N ALA A 175 9.30 11.12 -5.68
CA ALA A 175 9.50 12.56 -5.82
C ALA A 175 8.61 13.35 -4.84
N ALA A 176 8.92 14.64 -4.66
CA ALA A 176 8.04 15.55 -3.93
C ALA A 176 6.64 15.53 -4.55
N GLY A 177 5.60 15.42 -3.73
CA GLY A 177 4.21 15.29 -4.18
C GLY A 177 3.74 13.84 -4.41
N SER A 178 4.62 12.85 -4.38
CA SER A 178 4.24 11.43 -4.52
C SER A 178 3.32 10.91 -3.42
N VAL A 179 3.13 11.63 -2.31
CA VAL A 179 2.21 11.24 -1.23
C VAL A 179 0.98 12.13 -1.24
N GLN A 180 -0.17 11.55 -1.60
CA GLN A 180 -1.46 12.19 -1.55
C GLN A 180 -2.27 11.69 -0.35
N ARG A 181 -2.86 12.63 0.39
CA ARG A 181 -3.67 12.31 1.58
C ARG A 181 -5.13 12.63 1.36
N ILE A 182 -5.98 11.62 1.55
CA ILE A 182 -7.44 11.71 1.35
C ILE A 182 -8.16 11.54 2.70
N ARG A 183 -9.24 12.32 2.89
CA ARG A 183 -10.13 12.15 4.04
C ARG A 183 -11.11 11.01 3.77
N VAL A 184 -11.19 10.08 4.68
CA VAL A 184 -12.06 8.90 4.56
C VAL A 184 -13.31 9.17 5.40
N LEU A 185 -14.43 9.49 4.74
CA LEU A 185 -15.70 9.79 5.41
C LEU A 185 -16.26 8.52 6.07
N GLY A 186 -16.35 8.51 7.40
CA GLY A 186 -16.75 7.30 8.14
C GLY A 186 -16.84 7.40 9.65
N ALA A 187 -16.39 8.48 10.27
CA ALA A 187 -16.74 8.79 11.65
C ALA A 187 -17.64 10.02 11.60
N LYS A 188 -18.89 9.89 12.07
CA LYS A 188 -19.85 11.00 12.21
C LYS A 188 -19.07 12.24 12.66
N ASP A 189 -19.16 13.33 11.91
CA ASP A 189 -18.23 14.47 11.94
C ASP A 189 -18.02 15.10 13.34
N GLY A 190 -18.86 14.78 14.33
CA GLY A 190 -18.68 15.15 15.73
C GLY A 190 -17.67 14.32 16.54
N LEU A 191 -17.38 13.06 16.18
CA LEU A 191 -16.46 12.20 16.95
C LEU A 191 -14.99 12.42 16.55
N VAL A 192 -14.73 12.80 15.30
CA VAL A 192 -13.38 13.08 14.78
C VAL A 192 -12.81 14.35 15.43
N ALA A 193 -13.62 15.39 15.63
CA ALA A 193 -13.18 16.61 16.30
C ALA A 193 -12.76 16.35 17.77
N ALA A 194 -13.46 15.46 18.48
CA ALA A 194 -13.11 15.09 19.84
C ALA A 194 -11.87 14.17 19.93
N GLY A 195 -11.66 13.28 18.96
CA GLY A 195 -10.48 12.39 18.91
C GLY A 195 -9.19 13.08 18.44
N VAL A 196 -9.30 14.08 17.56
CA VAL A 196 -8.14 14.88 17.07
C VAL A 196 -7.52 15.72 18.19
N GLY A 197 -8.32 16.23 19.12
CA GLY A 197 -7.82 16.94 20.31
C GLY A 197 -7.01 16.04 21.26
N VAL A 198 -7.31 14.74 21.32
CA VAL A 198 -6.65 13.79 22.22
C VAL A 198 -5.31 13.29 21.63
N LEU A 199 -5.22 13.09 20.31
CA LEU A 199 -3.97 12.63 19.67
C LEU A 199 -2.84 13.67 19.70
N ALA A 200 -3.17 14.97 19.66
CA ALA A 200 -2.17 16.02 19.81
C ALA A 200 -1.63 16.15 21.25
N GLY A 201 -2.42 15.77 22.27
CA GLY A 201 -2.02 15.83 23.68
C GLY A 201 -1.34 14.56 24.22
N ALA A 202 -1.51 13.42 23.56
CA ALA A 202 -0.97 12.13 24.04
C ALA A 202 0.56 11.99 23.91
N LEU A 203 1.25 12.95 23.29
CA LEU A 203 2.72 12.97 23.23
C LEU A 203 3.37 13.56 24.51
N ALA A 204 2.60 13.96 25.54
CA ALA A 204 3.13 14.69 26.70
C ALA A 204 2.66 14.25 28.11
N GLY A 205 1.88 13.17 28.31
CA GLY A 205 1.51 12.72 29.67
C GLY A 205 0.40 11.67 29.76
N PRO A 206 0.13 11.11 30.96
CA PRO A 206 -0.70 9.92 31.11
C PRO A 206 -2.19 10.31 31.10
N VAL A 207 -2.88 10.08 29.98
CA VAL A 207 -4.34 10.26 29.89
C VAL A 207 -5.01 8.92 29.60
N ALA A 208 -5.49 8.29 30.67
CA ALA A 208 -6.09 6.95 30.69
C ALA A 208 -7.58 6.88 30.32
N ALA A 209 -8.13 7.82 29.53
CA ALA A 209 -9.57 7.77 29.18
C ALA A 209 -9.94 8.16 27.73
N GLY A 210 -9.00 8.68 26.93
CA GLY A 210 -9.28 9.11 25.54
C GLY A 210 -8.78 8.17 24.43
N ILE A 211 -8.09 7.09 24.80
CA ILE A 211 -7.28 6.27 23.89
C ILE A 211 -8.15 5.41 22.95
N GLY A 212 -9.31 4.92 23.41
CA GLY A 212 -10.12 3.96 22.65
C GLY A 212 -10.74 4.52 21.36
N VAL A 213 -11.18 5.78 21.36
CA VAL A 213 -11.85 6.39 20.19
C VAL A 213 -10.84 6.71 19.09
N GLY A 214 -9.67 7.24 19.45
CA GLY A 214 -8.60 7.56 18.50
C GLY A 214 -8.03 6.32 17.81
N ALA A 215 -7.76 5.26 18.57
CA ALA A 215 -7.27 3.98 18.03
C ALA A 215 -8.29 3.32 17.08
N THR A 216 -9.59 3.33 17.42
CA THR A 216 -10.64 2.77 16.56
C THR A 216 -10.79 3.54 15.24
N VAL A 217 -10.66 4.87 15.27
CA VAL A 217 -10.71 5.71 14.05
C VAL A 217 -9.50 5.46 13.16
N ALA A 218 -8.31 5.34 13.73
CA ALA A 218 -7.08 5.03 13.00
C ALA A 218 -7.13 3.66 12.33
N LEU A 219 -7.57 2.62 13.05
CA LEU A 219 -7.73 1.26 12.53
C LEU A 219 -8.69 1.22 11.34
N ARG A 220 -9.84 1.91 11.48
CA ARG A 220 -10.85 2.00 10.43
C ARG A 220 -10.39 2.82 9.23
N ALA A 221 -9.57 3.85 9.44
CA ALA A 221 -9.03 4.67 8.37
C ALA A 221 -8.02 3.91 7.51
N HIS A 222 -7.32 2.92 8.09
CA HIS A 222 -6.37 2.10 7.36
C HIS A 222 -7.02 1.11 6.39
N GLY A 223 -8.23 0.60 6.67
CA GLY A 223 -8.86 -0.43 5.84
C GLY A 223 -9.02 -0.02 4.36
N ILE A 224 -8.65 -0.92 3.45
CA ILE A 224 -8.71 -0.69 2.00
C ILE A 224 -10.13 -0.37 1.50
N ASP A 225 -11.17 -1.02 2.02
CA ASP A 225 -12.55 -0.79 1.60
C ASP A 225 -13.03 0.64 1.87
N ARG A 226 -12.58 1.22 2.98
CA ARG A 226 -12.88 2.59 3.36
C ARG A 226 -12.17 3.56 2.41
N LEU A 227 -10.92 3.29 2.08
CA LEU A 227 -10.18 4.07 1.11
C LEU A 227 -10.82 4.00 -0.28
N VAL A 228 -11.18 2.80 -0.76
CA VAL A 228 -11.92 2.59 -2.03
C VAL A 228 -13.22 3.39 -2.04
N SER A 229 -13.98 3.37 -0.93
CA SER A 229 -15.20 4.15 -0.78
C SER A 229 -14.94 5.65 -0.89
N ALA A 230 -13.86 6.15 -0.29
CA ALA A 230 -13.46 7.55 -0.40
C ALA A 230 -13.09 7.91 -1.84
N LEU A 231 -12.23 7.12 -2.47
CA LEU A 231 -11.73 7.35 -3.84
C LEU A 231 -12.87 7.38 -4.87
N THR A 232 -13.92 6.60 -4.67
CA THR A 232 -15.12 6.60 -5.53
C THR A 232 -15.81 7.97 -5.59
N GLY A 233 -15.72 8.76 -4.51
CA GLY A 233 -16.29 10.11 -4.44
C GLY A 233 -15.44 11.21 -5.09
N HIS A 234 -14.27 10.87 -5.64
CA HIS A 234 -13.26 11.82 -6.13
C HIS A 234 -12.95 11.53 -7.60
N ALA A 235 -13.48 12.36 -8.50
CA ALA A 235 -13.41 12.14 -9.94
C ALA A 235 -11.98 12.05 -10.49
N GLU A 236 -11.02 12.71 -9.84
CA GLU A 236 -9.59 12.65 -10.15
C GLU A 236 -8.99 11.24 -10.03
N TYR A 237 -9.51 10.40 -9.12
CA TYR A 237 -9.01 9.04 -8.92
C TYR A 237 -9.72 8.00 -9.81
N CYS A 238 -10.82 8.39 -10.44
CA CYS A 238 -11.59 7.55 -11.36
C CYS A 238 -11.09 7.63 -12.81
N ARG A 239 -10.26 8.62 -13.12
CA ARG A 239 -9.67 8.80 -14.46
C ARG A 239 -8.43 7.93 -14.63
N ASP A 240 -8.11 7.66 -15.89
CA ASP A 240 -6.89 6.98 -16.29
C ASP A 240 -5.65 7.67 -15.71
N LEU A 241 -4.68 6.87 -15.27
CA LEU A 241 -3.41 7.32 -14.70
C LEU A 241 -2.53 7.93 -15.78
N GLU A 242 -2.67 9.22 -16.00
CA GLU A 242 -1.79 10.00 -16.89
C GLU A 242 -0.46 10.38 -16.21
N TRP A 243 -0.05 9.64 -15.17
CA TRP A 243 1.15 9.79 -14.32
C TRP A 243 1.26 11.06 -13.45
N VAL A 244 0.15 11.46 -12.82
CA VAL A 244 -0.01 12.41 -11.68
C VAL A 244 0.70 13.76 -11.78
#